data_AF-A0A151S2R8-F1
#
_entry.id   AF-A0A151S2R8-F1
#
_cell.length_a   1.000
_cell.length_b   1.000
_cell.length_c   1.000
_cell.angle_alpha   90.00
_cell.angle_beta   90.00
_cell.angle_gamma   90.00
#
_symmetry.space_group_name_H-M   'P 1'
#
loop_
_entity.id
_entity.type
_entity.pdbx_description
1 polymer ?
#
loop_
_entity_poly.entity_id
_entity_poly.type
_entity_poly.pdbx_seq_one_letter_code
_entity_poly.pdbx_strand_id
1 'polypeptide(L)'
;MVSFEALYGRRCRTPLCWYQDGESVVVWSELILQTTEKVKLIQERMKIAPSRQKSYADKRRKPLEFVEGEHVFLKVTPTSSVGRALKARRLTPRFVGPYQII
;
A
#
# COMPACT_ATOMS: atom_id res chain seq x y z
N MET A 1 -7.38 -20.70 28.75
CA MET A 1 -6.06 -21.12 28.21
C MET A 1 -5.07 -21.07 29.36
N VAL A 2 -4.40 -22.18 29.66
CA VAL A 2 -3.42 -22.23 30.76
C VAL A 2 -2.06 -21.82 30.21
N SER A 3 -1.32 -20.98 30.94
CA SER A 3 0.01 -20.53 30.53
C SER A 3 0.99 -21.73 30.52
N PHE A 4 1.97 -21.70 29.62
CA PHE A 4 3.00 -22.75 29.52
C PHE A 4 3.67 -23.06 30.86
N GLU A 5 3.88 -22.04 31.69
CA GLU A 5 4.49 -22.19 33.02
C GLU A 5 3.62 -23.00 33.98
N ALA A 6 2.30 -22.84 33.92
CA ALA A 6 1.36 -23.60 34.74
C ALA A 6 1.18 -25.04 34.26
N LEU A 7 1.44 -25.34 32.97
CA LEU A 7 1.41 -26.70 32.43
C LEU A 7 2.69 -27.49 32.73
N TYR A 8 3.85 -26.84 32.65
CA TYR A 8 5.14 -27.53 32.69
C TYR A 8 5.96 -27.23 33.95
N GLY A 9 5.50 -26.32 34.81
CA GLY A 9 6.22 -25.90 36.02
C GLY A 9 7.58 -25.26 35.72
N ARG A 10 7.83 -24.88 34.47
CA ARG A 10 9.09 -24.28 33.99
C ARG A 10 8.78 -22.97 33.29
N ARG A 11 9.63 -21.96 33.55
CA ARG A 11 9.50 -20.65 32.90
C ARG A 11 9.79 -20.74 31.41
N CYS A 12 9.04 -19.99 30.61
CA CYS A 12 9.20 -19.95 29.16
C CYS A 12 10.61 -19.45 28.77
N ARG A 13 11.27 -20.13 27.83
CA ARG A 13 12.51 -19.65 27.18
C ARG A 13 12.20 -19.36 25.72
N THR A 14 11.68 -18.17 25.45
CA THR A 14 11.43 -17.69 24.08
C THR A 14 12.47 -16.63 23.72
N PRO A 15 12.75 -16.37 22.43
CA PRO A 15 13.66 -15.30 22.02
C PRO A 15 13.30 -13.91 22.57
N LEU A 16 12.05 -13.73 23.02
CA LEU A 16 11.53 -12.52 23.65
C LEU A 16 11.60 -12.53 25.19
N CYS A 17 11.80 -13.70 25.81
CA CYS A 17 11.91 -13.88 27.25
C CYS A 17 13.16 -14.70 27.58
N TRP A 18 14.28 -14.02 27.71
CA TRP A 18 15.48 -14.53 28.34
C TRP A 18 15.55 -13.93 29.75
N TYR A 19 15.80 -14.75 30.76
CA TYR A 19 15.96 -14.31 32.14
C TYR A 19 17.32 -14.83 32.63
N GLN A 20 18.14 -13.94 33.19
CA GLN A 20 19.42 -14.26 33.82
C GLN A 20 19.38 -13.68 35.24
N ASP A 21 19.52 -14.51 36.25
CA ASP A 21 19.17 -14.14 37.63
C ASP A 21 20.00 -12.94 38.15
N GLY A 22 19.35 -12.02 38.87
CA GLY A 22 19.99 -11.01 39.73
C GLY A 22 20.11 -9.58 39.18
N GLU A 23 20.75 -9.39 38.02
CA GLU A 23 21.15 -8.05 37.54
C GLU A 23 20.53 -7.67 36.19
N SER A 24 19.89 -8.64 35.54
CA SER A 24 19.52 -8.49 34.13
C SER A 24 18.27 -7.65 33.89
N VAL A 25 17.39 -7.43 34.88
CA VAL A 25 16.06 -6.80 34.65
C VAL A 25 16.16 -5.37 34.11
N VAL A 26 17.16 -4.59 34.55
CA VAL A 26 17.41 -3.23 34.04
C VAL A 26 17.99 -3.27 32.63
N VAL A 27 18.96 -4.17 32.41
CA VAL A 27 19.57 -4.43 31.09
C VAL A 27 18.52 -4.92 30.09
N TRP A 28 17.57 -5.75 30.52
CA TRP A 28 16.44 -6.22 29.71
C TRP A 28 15.52 -5.09 29.29
N SER A 29 15.19 -4.18 30.20
CA SER A 29 14.29 -3.07 29.90
C SER A 29 14.88 -2.14 28.84
N GLU A 30 16.17 -1.82 28.95
CA GLU A 30 16.87 -1.02 27.96
C GLU A 30 17.01 -1.73 26.61
N LEU A 31 17.33 -3.04 26.63
CA LEU A 31 17.38 -3.85 25.40
C LEU A 31 16.02 -3.96 24.73
N ILE A 32 14.93 -4.12 25.49
CA ILE A 32 13.55 -4.16 24.99
C ILE A 32 13.20 -2.82 24.33
N LEU A 33 13.52 -1.69 24.98
CA LEU A 33 13.29 -0.38 24.39
C LEU A 33 14.05 -0.23 23.06
N GLN A 34 15.35 -0.54 23.05
CA GLN A 34 16.17 -0.49 21.83
C GLN A 34 15.65 -1.42 20.72
N THR A 35 15.17 -2.62 21.05
CA THR A 35 14.57 -3.52 20.06
C THR A 35 13.24 -2.99 19.56
N THR A 36 12.38 -2.44 20.42
CA THR A 36 11.10 -1.87 19.99
C THR A 36 11.29 -0.68 19.05
N GLU A 37 12.29 0.19 19.31
CA GLU A 37 12.65 1.30 18.42
C GLU A 37 13.15 0.80 17.06
N LYS A 38 14.02 -0.21 17.04
CA LYS A 38 14.50 -0.83 15.80
C LYS A 38 13.37 -1.49 15.02
N VAL A 39 12.43 -2.15 15.71
CA VAL A 39 11.25 -2.76 15.08
C VAL A 39 10.34 -1.69 14.48
N LYS A 40 10.09 -0.57 15.18
CA LYS A 40 9.33 0.57 14.64
C LYS A 40 9.99 1.12 13.38
N LEU A 41 11.31 1.32 13.40
CA LEU A 41 12.07 1.78 12.23
C LEU A 41 11.95 0.81 11.04
N ILE A 42 12.02 -0.49 11.28
CA ILE A 42 11.85 -1.52 10.23
C ILE A 42 10.42 -1.48 9.67
N GLN A 43 9.41 -1.37 10.53
CA GLN A 43 8.01 -1.26 10.10
C GLN A 43 7.76 0.00 9.27
N GLU A 44 8.33 1.13 9.64
CA GLU A 44 8.25 2.37 8.85
C GLU A 44 8.90 2.19 7.48
N ARG A 45 10.12 1.65 7.42
CA ARG A 45 10.81 1.38 6.15
C ARG A 45 10.04 0.41 5.27
N MET A 46 9.46 -0.64 5.86
CA MET A 46 8.66 -1.64 5.17
C MET A 46 7.36 -1.03 4.61
N LYS A 47 6.76 -0.03 5.28
CA LYS A 47 5.56 0.67 4.81
C LYS A 47 5.81 1.57 3.58
N ILE A 48 7.05 2.01 3.33
CA ILE A 48 7.39 2.93 2.23
C ILE A 48 7.11 2.31 0.86
N ALA A 49 7.48 1.05 0.62
CA ALA A 49 7.29 0.43 -0.68
C ALA A 49 5.80 0.21 -1.03
N PRO A 50 4.96 -0.36 -0.14
CA PRO A 50 3.52 -0.47 -0.37
C PRO A 50 2.80 0.88 -0.48
N SER A 51 3.21 1.89 0.30
CA SER A 51 2.60 3.23 0.19
C SER A 51 2.89 3.90 -1.15
N ARG A 52 4.11 3.75 -1.68
CA ARG A 52 4.46 4.18 -3.04
C ARG A 52 3.63 3.45 -4.10
N GLN A 53 3.51 2.12 -4.00
CA GLN A 53 2.67 1.34 -4.91
C GLN A 53 1.21 1.76 -4.87
N LYS A 54 0.64 1.95 -3.67
CA LYS A 54 -0.74 2.45 -3.50
C LYS A 54 -0.91 3.83 -4.12
N SER A 55 0.01 4.77 -3.89
CA SER A 55 -0.03 6.10 -4.51
C SER A 55 -0.06 6.03 -6.04
N TYR A 56 0.75 5.16 -6.66
CA TYR A 56 0.71 4.97 -8.12
C TYR A 56 -0.60 4.36 -8.61
N ALA A 57 -1.12 3.36 -7.90
CA ALA A 57 -2.38 2.71 -8.24
C ALA A 57 -3.57 3.67 -8.10
N ASP A 58 -3.62 4.43 -7.00
CA ASP A 58 -4.73 5.32 -6.67
C ASP A 58 -4.79 6.53 -7.61
N LYS A 59 -3.63 7.09 -8.02
CA LYS A 59 -3.56 8.15 -9.04
C LYS A 59 -4.17 7.74 -10.38
N ARG A 60 -4.20 6.44 -10.71
CA ARG A 60 -4.79 5.92 -11.95
C ARG A 60 -6.20 5.32 -11.78
N ARG A 61 -6.72 5.29 -10.56
CA ARG A 61 -8.05 4.78 -10.22
C ARG A 61 -9.07 5.88 -9.94
N LYS A 62 -8.63 7.10 -9.62
CA LYS A 62 -9.54 8.24 -9.55
C LYS A 62 -10.11 8.54 -10.93
N PRO A 63 -11.43 8.76 -11.06
CA PRO A 63 -11.97 9.32 -12.29
C PRO A 63 -11.29 10.67 -12.57
N LEU A 64 -10.95 10.94 -13.84
CA LEU A 64 -10.49 12.27 -14.21
C LEU A 64 -11.68 13.21 -14.05
N GLU A 65 -11.52 14.20 -13.19
CA GLU A 65 -12.39 15.37 -13.13
C GLU A 65 -11.85 16.37 -14.15
N PHE A 66 -12.75 16.95 -14.93
CA PHE A 66 -12.40 17.94 -15.91
C PHE A 66 -13.22 19.21 -15.67
N VAL A 67 -12.67 20.35 -16.05
CA VAL A 67 -13.31 21.65 -15.92
C VAL A 67 -13.81 22.12 -17.30
N GLU A 68 -14.90 22.89 -17.32
CA GLU A 68 -15.35 23.60 -18.52
C GLU A 68 -14.18 24.41 -19.12
N GLY A 69 -13.96 24.27 -20.44
CA GLY A 69 -12.82 24.86 -21.14
C GLY A 69 -11.58 23.97 -21.28
N GLU A 70 -11.47 22.86 -20.55
CA GLU A 70 -10.40 21.89 -20.76
C GLU A 70 -10.60 21.11 -22.07
N HIS A 71 -9.49 20.74 -22.70
CA HIS A 71 -9.50 19.97 -23.94
C HIS A 71 -9.19 18.49 -23.66
N VAL A 72 -10.10 17.60 -24.05
CA VAL A 72 -10.01 16.16 -23.81
C VAL A 72 -10.09 15.37 -25.09
N PHE A 73 -9.43 14.20 -25.11
CA PHE A 73 -9.53 13.26 -26.21
C PHE A 73 -10.59 12.20 -25.93
N LEU A 74 -11.49 11.98 -26.88
CA LEU A 74 -12.52 10.94 -26.76
C LEU A 74 -11.96 9.59 -27.18
N LYS A 75 -12.15 8.57 -26.33
CA LYS A 75 -11.75 7.20 -26.63
C LYS A 75 -12.70 6.55 -27.64
N VAL A 76 -12.15 6.00 -28.70
CA VAL A 76 -12.91 5.26 -29.72
C VAL A 76 -13.22 3.87 -29.20
N THR A 77 -14.51 3.55 -29.04
CA THR A 77 -14.96 2.18 -28.74
C THR A 77 -15.61 1.58 -29.99
N PRO A 78 -15.63 0.23 -30.14
CA PRO A 78 -16.26 -0.41 -31.31
C PRO A 78 -17.75 -0.06 -31.47
N THR A 79 -18.37 0.39 -30.38
CA THR A 79 -19.79 0.72 -30.24
C THR A 79 -20.03 2.22 -30.00
N SER A 80 -19.02 3.09 -30.08
CA SER A 80 -19.20 4.50 -29.68
C SER A 80 -20.28 5.17 -30.51
N SER A 81 -21.24 5.78 -29.83
CA SER A 81 -22.39 6.52 -30.37
C SER A 81 -22.03 7.83 -31.07
N VAL A 82 -20.76 8.24 -31.02
CA VAL A 82 -20.19 9.41 -31.72
C VAL A 82 -20.09 9.11 -33.22
N GLY A 83 -21.25 8.98 -33.87
CA GLY A 83 -21.38 8.69 -35.29
C GLY A 83 -20.91 7.30 -35.70
N ARG A 84 -21.66 6.66 -36.61
CA ARG A 84 -21.32 5.34 -37.19
C ARG A 84 -19.94 5.30 -37.90
N ALA A 85 -19.28 6.45 -38.08
CA ALA A 85 -18.01 6.61 -38.78
C ALA A 85 -16.77 6.23 -37.94
N LEU A 86 -16.84 6.29 -36.62
CA LEU A 86 -15.71 6.03 -35.72
C LEU A 86 -15.68 4.58 -35.22
N LYS A 87 -16.08 3.61 -36.04
CA LYS A 87 -15.95 2.20 -35.65
C LYS A 87 -14.47 1.84 -35.58
N ALA A 88 -13.99 1.49 -34.39
CA ALA A 88 -12.61 1.01 -34.21
C ALA A 88 -12.33 -0.17 -35.17
N ARG A 89 -11.36 -0.01 -36.07
CA ARG A 89 -10.88 -1.04 -37.01
C ARG A 89 -9.39 -1.28 -36.75
N ARG A 90 -8.81 -2.29 -37.42
CA ARG A 90 -7.34 -2.44 -37.43
C ARG A 90 -6.71 -1.12 -37.90
N LEU A 91 -5.72 -0.63 -37.16
CA LEU A 91 -4.96 0.60 -37.42
C LEU A 91 -5.72 1.94 -37.24
N THR A 92 -6.94 1.95 -36.69
CA THR A 92 -7.59 3.23 -36.35
C THR A 92 -6.99 3.83 -35.08
N PRO A 93 -6.87 5.17 -34.99
CA PRO A 93 -6.44 5.84 -33.77
C PRO A 93 -7.39 5.50 -32.62
N ARG A 94 -6.82 5.29 -31.42
CA ARG A 94 -7.61 4.95 -30.21
C ARG A 94 -8.34 6.15 -29.60
N PHE A 95 -7.94 7.35 -29.99
CA PHE A 95 -8.41 8.62 -29.46
C PHE A 95 -8.67 9.59 -30.61
N VAL A 96 -9.71 10.40 -30.50
CA VAL A 96 -10.10 11.43 -31.49
C VAL A 96 -10.09 12.78 -30.81
N GLY A 97 -9.45 13.75 -31.47
CA GLY A 97 -9.58 15.22 -31.33
C GLY A 97 -9.45 15.82 -29.92
N PRO A 98 -8.88 17.02 -29.77
CA PRO A 98 -9.10 17.79 -28.56
C PRO A 98 -10.51 18.40 -28.63
N TYR A 99 -11.41 17.93 -27.78
CA TYR A 99 -12.75 18.48 -27.60
C TYR A 99 -12.77 19.35 -26.35
N GLN A 100 -13.33 20.55 -26.48
CA GLN A 100 -13.58 21.41 -25.33
C GLN A 100 -14.79 20.89 -24.55
N ILE A 101 -14.66 20.82 -23.23
CA ILE A 101 -15.79 20.55 -22.34
C ILE A 101 -16.61 21.84 -22.20
N ILE A 102 -17.90 21.73 -22.51
CA ILE A 102 -18.90 22.81 -22.46
C ILE A 102 -19.67 22.70 -21.14
#